data_AF-A0A9E1HTX8-F1
#
_entry.id   AF-A0A9E1HTX8-F1
#
_cell.length_a   1.000
_cell.length_b   1.000
_cell.length_c   1.000
_cell.angle_alpha   90.00
_cell.angle_beta   90.00
_cell.angle_gamma   90.00
#
_symmetry.space_group_name_H-M   'P 1'
#
loop_
_entity.id
_entity.type
_entity.pdbx_description
1 polymer ?
#
loop_
_entity_poly.entity_id
_entity_poly.type
_entity_poly.pdbx_seq_one_letter_code
_entity_poly.pdbx_strand_id
1 'polypeptide(L)'
;MLAAQWERLVQENAPLRVIENGEVVSAAADYYDERILACVPEGAHPAAHTIGRACAQIHVSDDFLFERIRALAAAGAVEIVTDGGTYRDMVIQRGTLR
;
A
#
# COMPACT_ATOMS: atom_id res chain seq x y z
N MET A 1 -10.56 -22.75 -19.57
CA MET A 1 -9.83 -23.27 -18.39
C MET A 1 -9.76 -22.21 -17.28
N LEU A 2 -10.90 -21.65 -16.88
CA LEU A 2 -10.98 -20.65 -15.80
C LEU A 2 -11.04 -21.32 -14.41
N ALA A 3 -11.68 -22.49 -14.32
CA ALA A 3 -11.81 -23.25 -13.08
C ALA A 3 -10.45 -23.67 -12.49
N ALA A 4 -9.56 -24.24 -13.30
CA ALA A 4 -8.22 -24.63 -12.82
C ALA A 4 -7.36 -23.43 -12.39
N GLN A 5 -7.47 -22.29 -13.08
CA GLN A 5 -6.78 -21.06 -12.67
C GLN A 5 -7.32 -20.54 -11.34
N TRP A 6 -8.65 -20.57 -11.16
CA TRP A 6 -9.28 -20.20 -9.89
C TRP A 6 -8.88 -21.14 -8.75
N GLU A 7 -8.91 -22.46 -8.97
CA GLU A 7 -8.46 -23.46 -7.99
C GLU A 7 -7.02 -23.20 -7.56
N ARG A 8 -6.12 -22.91 -8.51
CA ARG A 8 -4.72 -22.54 -8.20
C ARG A 8 -4.66 -21.30 -7.31
N LEU A 9 -5.36 -20.21 -7.67
CA LEU A 9 -5.38 -18.97 -6.87
C LEU A 9 -5.96 -19.18 -5.46
N VAL A 10 -6.94 -20.09 -5.32
CA VAL A 10 -7.47 -20.47 -4.00
C VAL A 10 -6.42 -21.24 -3.19
N GLN A 11 -5.72 -22.19 -3.79
CA GLN A 11 -4.66 -22.96 -3.11
C GLN A 11 -3.46 -22.10 -2.71
N GLU A 12 -3.08 -21.13 -3.54
CA GLU A 12 -2.00 -20.18 -3.24
C GLU A 12 -2.31 -19.32 -2.00
N ASN A 13 -3.60 -19.03 -1.75
CA ASN A 13 -4.10 -18.33 -0.55
C ASN A 13 -3.30 -17.06 -0.18
N ALA A 14 -2.80 -16.33 -1.18
CA ALA A 14 -2.00 -15.13 -0.95
C ALA A 14 -2.86 -13.96 -0.41
N PRO A 15 -2.26 -12.93 0.20
CA PRO A 15 -3.01 -11.79 0.71
C PRO A 15 -3.75 -10.98 -0.37
N LEU A 16 -3.16 -10.87 -1.57
CA LEU A 16 -3.73 -10.08 -2.67
C LEU A 16 -3.91 -10.92 -3.93
N ARG A 17 -4.79 -10.43 -4.81
CA ARG A 17 -4.79 -10.77 -6.24
C ARG A 17 -4.63 -9.49 -7.02
N VAL A 18 -3.68 -9.46 -7.95
CA VAL A 18 -3.35 -8.29 -8.78
C VAL A 18 -3.38 -8.66 -10.25
N ILE A 19 -3.48 -7.66 -11.13
CA ILE A 19 -3.42 -7.87 -12.58
C ILE A 19 -2.02 -7.51 -13.06
N GLU A 20 -1.30 -8.51 -13.58
CA GLU A 20 -0.01 -8.34 -14.24
C GLU A 20 -0.11 -8.88 -15.66
N ASN A 21 0.29 -8.08 -16.66
CA ASN A 21 0.26 -8.48 -18.07
C ASN A 21 -1.08 -9.06 -18.56
N GLY A 22 -2.20 -8.61 -17.97
CA GLY A 22 -3.55 -9.08 -18.29
C GLY A 22 -3.99 -10.34 -17.55
N GLU A 23 -3.17 -10.91 -16.68
CA GLU A 23 -3.47 -12.09 -15.88
C GLU A 23 -3.66 -11.76 -14.40
N VAL A 24 -4.57 -12.46 -13.74
CA VAL A 24 -4.74 -12.39 -12.28
C VAL A 24 -3.71 -13.31 -11.62
N VAL A 25 -2.86 -12.72 -10.79
CA VAL A 25 -1.78 -13.39 -10.07
C VAL A 25 -1.90 -13.16 -8.56
N SER A 26 -1.42 -14.12 -7.77
CA SER A 26 -1.28 -13.98 -6.32
C SER A 26 -0.12 -13.05 -5.96
N ALA A 27 -0.34 -12.16 -4.99
CA ALA A 27 0.68 -11.22 -4.55
C ALA A 27 0.70 -11.07 -3.03
N ALA A 28 1.86 -10.72 -2.49
CA ALA A 28 2.06 -10.40 -1.09
C ALA A 28 1.40 -9.05 -0.73
N ALA A 29 1.16 -8.81 0.56
CA ALA A 29 0.45 -7.61 1.02
C ALA A 29 1.23 -6.31 0.75
N ASP A 30 2.55 -6.40 0.63
CA ASP A 30 3.51 -5.32 0.36
C ASP A 30 3.72 -5.05 -1.14
N TYR A 31 2.97 -5.72 -2.03
CA TYR A 31 3.13 -5.58 -3.49
C TYR A 31 3.11 -4.12 -3.99
N TYR A 32 2.39 -3.23 -3.31
CA TYR A 32 2.30 -1.81 -3.68
C TYR A 32 3.23 -0.88 -2.89
N ASP A 33 4.00 -1.40 -1.93
CA ASP A 33 4.72 -0.58 -0.95
C ASP A 33 5.75 0.35 -1.59
N GLU A 34 6.53 -0.12 -2.57
CA GLU A 34 7.49 0.74 -3.28
C GLU A 34 6.80 1.89 -4.03
N ARG A 35 5.65 1.62 -4.64
CA ARG A 35 4.85 2.63 -5.35
C ARG A 35 4.20 3.62 -4.40
N ILE A 36 3.80 3.17 -3.21
CA ILE A 36 3.31 4.03 -2.12
C ILE A 36 4.46 4.91 -1.60
N LEU A 37 5.65 4.35 -1.39
CA LEU A 37 6.83 5.09 -0.93
C LEU A 37 7.26 6.17 -1.94
N ALA A 38 7.11 5.91 -3.24
CA ALA A 38 7.34 6.90 -4.29
C ALA A 38 6.33 8.07 -4.25
N CYS A 39 5.17 7.89 -3.62
CA CYS A 39 4.18 8.95 -3.45
C CYS A 39 4.42 9.86 -2.26
N VAL A 40 5.30 9.47 -1.31
CA VAL A 40 5.53 10.22 -0.06
C VAL A 40 6.28 11.53 -0.37
N PRO A 41 5.64 12.71 -0.18
CA PRO A 41 6.31 13.99 -0.31
C PRO A 41 7.50 14.16 0.66
N GLU A 42 8.39 15.08 0.32
CA GLU A 42 9.42 15.53 1.25
C GLU A 42 8.82 16.30 2.44
N GLY A 43 9.44 16.17 3.61
CA GLY A 43 9.00 16.80 4.85
C GLY A 43 7.71 16.20 5.45
N ALA A 44 7.30 16.70 6.61
CA ALA A 44 6.08 16.27 7.27
C ALA A 44 4.82 16.77 6.55
N HIS A 45 3.87 15.88 6.31
CA HIS A 45 2.62 16.19 5.61
C HIS A 45 1.48 15.27 6.06
N PRO A 46 0.20 15.65 5.86
CA PRO A 46 -0.93 14.76 6.09
C PRO A 46 -0.84 13.49 5.23
N ALA A 47 -1.08 12.31 5.82
CA ALA A 47 -1.04 11.03 5.10
C ALA A 47 -1.99 10.99 3.89
N ALA A 48 -3.10 11.76 3.96
CA ALA A 48 -4.01 12.01 2.84
C ALA A 48 -3.31 12.46 1.54
N HIS A 49 -2.19 13.20 1.62
CA HIS A 49 -1.46 13.63 0.42
C HIS A 49 -0.80 12.45 -0.29
N THR A 50 -0.18 11.54 0.47
CA THR A 50 0.43 10.31 -0.06
C THR A 50 -0.62 9.39 -0.63
N ILE A 51 -1.76 9.21 0.07
CA ILE A 51 -2.89 8.41 -0.41
C ILE A 51 -3.46 8.98 -1.70
N GLY A 52 -3.73 10.30 -1.76
CA GLY A 52 -4.25 10.94 -2.96
C GLY A 52 -3.35 10.73 -4.19
N ARG A 53 -2.03 10.83 -4.01
CA ARG A 53 -1.04 10.53 -5.06
C ARG A 53 -1.02 9.05 -5.44
N ALA A 54 -1.13 8.15 -4.46
CA ALA A 54 -1.19 6.71 -4.69
C ALA A 54 -2.45 6.31 -5.45
N CYS A 55 -3.63 6.84 -5.09
CA CYS A 55 -4.90 6.58 -5.79
C CYS A 55 -4.89 6.98 -7.27
N ALA A 56 -4.07 7.97 -7.64
CA ALA A 56 -3.93 8.37 -9.05
C ALA A 56 -3.28 7.30 -9.95
N GLN A 57 -2.63 6.29 -9.36
CA GLN A 57 -1.89 5.25 -10.08
C GLN A 57 -2.19 3.81 -9.62
N ILE A 58 -2.66 3.63 -8.38
CA ILE A 58 -2.96 2.34 -7.76
C ILE A 58 -4.48 2.27 -7.57
N HIS A 59 -5.12 1.31 -8.22
CA HIS A 59 -6.57 1.14 -8.23
C HIS A 59 -7.03 0.21 -7.11
N VAL A 60 -6.82 0.62 -5.86
CA VAL A 60 -7.25 -0.09 -4.64
C VAL A 60 -7.94 0.88 -3.69
N SER A 61 -8.53 0.39 -2.59
CA SER A 61 -9.16 1.28 -1.60
C SER A 61 -8.13 2.16 -0.88
N ASP A 62 -8.54 3.38 -0.51
CA ASP A 62 -7.76 4.27 0.34
C ASP A 62 -7.51 3.69 1.72
N ASP A 63 -8.47 2.94 2.27
CA ASP A 63 -8.28 2.19 3.52
C ASP A 63 -7.13 1.19 3.44
N PHE A 64 -7.01 0.44 2.32
CA PHE A 64 -5.88 -0.47 2.14
C PHE A 64 -4.56 0.29 2.06
N LEU A 65 -4.51 1.40 1.32
CA LEU A 65 -3.32 2.24 1.25
C LEU A 65 -2.93 2.81 2.62
N PHE A 66 -3.91 3.19 3.45
CA PHE A 66 -3.67 3.66 4.81
C PHE A 66 -3.05 2.58 5.70
N GLU A 67 -3.57 1.35 5.64
CA GLU A 67 -2.99 0.22 6.35
C GLU A 67 -1.56 -0.09 5.87
N ARG A 68 -1.29 0.04 4.55
CA ARG A 68 0.07 -0.07 4.03
C ARG A 68 1.00 1.02 4.53
N ILE A 69 0.53 2.27 4.65
CA ILE A 69 1.31 3.36 5.28
C ILE A 69 1.66 3.01 6.74
N ARG A 70 0.71 2.48 7.52
CA ARG A 70 1.00 2.02 8.90
C ARG A 70 2.00 0.87 8.93
N ALA A 71 1.91 -0.08 7.99
CA ALA A 71 2.88 -1.18 7.87
C ALA A 71 4.29 -0.65 7.51
N LEU A 72 4.39 0.29 6.58
CA LEU A 72 5.64 0.97 6.21
C LEU A 72 6.23 1.74 7.39
N ALA A 73 5.37 2.32 8.24
CA ALA A 73 5.83 2.97 9.47
C ALA A 73 6.39 1.97 10.48
N ALA A 74 5.73 0.83 10.67
CA ALA A 74 6.24 -0.25 11.51
C ALA A 74 7.58 -0.80 11.00
N ALA A 75 7.81 -0.79 9.68
CA ALA A 75 9.07 -1.15 9.04
C ALA A 75 10.13 -0.04 9.04
N GLY A 76 9.80 1.17 9.50
CA GLY A 76 10.71 2.33 9.52
C GLY A 76 10.92 3.04 8.18
N ALA A 77 10.21 2.65 7.12
CA ALA A 77 10.29 3.29 5.80
C ALA A 77 9.49 4.61 5.73
N VAL A 78 8.53 4.78 6.64
CA VAL A 78 7.77 6.01 6.89
C VAL A 78 7.89 6.32 8.39
N GLU A 79 7.90 7.59 8.76
CA GLU A 79 7.78 8.01 10.15
C GLU A 79 6.39 8.62 10.38
N ILE A 80 5.71 8.21 11.45
CA ILE A 80 4.47 8.85 11.91
C ILE A 80 4.85 9.97 12.85
N VAL A 81 4.68 11.22 12.40
CA VAL A 81 4.96 12.43 13.17
C VAL A 81 3.81 12.73 14.15
N THR A 82 2.57 12.56 13.67
CA THR A 82 1.36 12.64 14.49
C THR A 82 0.48 11.46 14.15
N ASP A 83 0.19 10.60 15.14
CA ASP A 83 -0.78 9.53 14.94
C ASP A 83 -2.20 10.08 15.06
N GLY A 84 -3.06 9.68 14.13
CA GLY A 84 -4.44 10.10 14.04
C GLY A 84 -5.33 8.88 13.79
N GLY A 85 -6.61 8.96 14.18
CA GLY A 85 -7.56 7.86 13.98
C GLY A 85 -7.82 7.53 12.51
N THR A 86 -7.57 8.48 11.61
CA THR A 86 -7.72 8.33 10.16
C THR A 86 -6.51 8.92 9.42
N TYR A 87 -6.35 8.58 8.14
CA TYR A 87 -5.31 9.18 7.28
C TYR A 87 -5.46 10.70 7.08
N ARG A 88 -6.62 11.28 7.41
CA ARG A 88 -6.86 12.73 7.32
C ARG A 88 -6.23 13.48 8.47
N ASP A 89 -6.10 12.82 9.62
CA ASP A 89 -5.58 13.39 10.86
C ASP A 89 -4.14 12.91 11.17
N MET A 90 -3.65 11.91 10.43
CA MET A 90 -2.28 11.41 10.55
C MET A 90 -1.30 12.29 9.76
N VAL A 91 -0.18 12.65 10.38
CA VAL A 91 0.95 13.32 9.72
C VAL A 91 2.12 12.35 9.63
N ILE A 92 2.67 12.21 8.44
CA ILE A 92 3.82 11.33 8.15
C ILE A 92 4.94 12.08 7.46
N GLN A 93 6.13 11.49 7.47
CA GLN A 93 7.25 11.88 6.62
C GLN A 93 8.01 10.64 6.17
N ARG A 94 8.91 10.79 5.18
CA ARG A 94 9.76 9.68 4.75
C ARG A 94 10.66 9.23 5.90
N GLY A 95 10.73 7.93 6.12
CA GLY A 95 11.61 7.35 7.13
C GLY A 95 13.08 7.55 6.74
N THR A 96 13.94 7.68 7.74
CA THR A 96 15.39 7.61 7.52
C THR A 96 15.79 6.15 7.59
N LEU A 97 16.12 5.53 6.44
CA LEU A 97 16.78 4.22 6.44
C LEU A 97 18.03 4.35 7.32
N ARG A 98 18.08 3.60 8.42
CA ARG A 98 19.28 3.45 9.26
C ARG A 98 20.13 2.32 8.74
#